data_AF-A0A1A8RPU4-F1
#
_entry.id   AF-A0A1A8RPU4-F1
#
_cell.length_a   1.000
_cell.length_b   1.000
_cell.length_c   1.000
_cell.angle_alpha   90.00
_cell.angle_beta   90.00
_cell.angle_gamma   90.00
#
_symmetry.space_group_name_H-M   'P 1'
#
loop_
_entity.id
_entity.type
_entity.pdbx_description
1 polymer ?
#
loop_
_entity_poly.entity_id
_entity_poly.type
_entity_poly.pdbx_seq_one_letter_code
_entity_poly.pdbx_strand_id
1 'polypeptide(L)'
;LAKDMSAAAVRTIRKEIKELYINIQPLQEKEKAYGNGNGIIVIAESSTGCLFAGSALGKKGVYADKIGIEAAEMLLRNIRHSGCVDEFLQDQLIIFMALAKGTSRIRTGT
;
A
#
# COMPACT_ATOMS: atom_id res chain seq x y z
N LEU A 1 15.22 -8.11 -7.23
CA LEU A 1 13.82 -8.25 -6.79
C LEU A 1 13.33 -7.02 -6.00
N ALA A 2 13.81 -6.75 -4.78
CA ALA A 2 13.32 -5.61 -3.98
C ALA A 2 13.51 -4.25 -4.66
N LYS A 3 14.69 -4.02 -5.26
CA LYS A 3 14.99 -2.81 -6.05
C LYS A 3 14.07 -2.69 -7.27
N ASP A 4 13.82 -3.80 -7.95
CA ASP A 4 12.99 -3.83 -9.17
C ASP A 4 11.51 -3.56 -8.85
N MET A 5 10.98 -4.16 -7.77
CA MET A 5 9.65 -3.85 -7.23
C MET A 5 9.52 -2.37 -6.87
N SER A 6 10.48 -1.82 -6.12
CA SER A 6 10.49 -0.41 -5.72
C SER A 6 10.51 0.51 -6.94
N ALA A 7 11.42 0.28 -7.90
CA ALA A 7 11.51 1.07 -9.12
C ALA A 7 10.23 1.02 -9.96
N ALA A 8 9.61 -0.16 -10.10
CA ALA A 8 8.36 -0.33 -10.84
C ALA A 8 7.18 0.37 -10.15
N ALA A 9 7.10 0.31 -8.82
CA ALA A 9 6.09 1.04 -8.06
C ALA A 9 6.24 2.55 -8.22
N VAL A 10 7.46 3.10 -8.06
CA VAL A 10 7.74 4.54 -8.26
C VAL A 10 7.34 4.99 -9.67
N ARG A 11 7.74 4.24 -10.71
CA ARG A 11 7.38 4.56 -12.10
C ARG A 11 5.86 4.58 -12.30
N THR A 12 5.14 3.66 -11.67
CA THR A 12 3.68 3.55 -11.81
C THR A 12 2.97 4.70 -11.12
N ILE A 13 3.34 5.02 -9.87
CA ILE A 13 2.78 6.15 -9.12
C ILE A 13 3.04 7.48 -9.86
N ARG A 14 4.26 7.70 -10.37
CA ARG A 14 4.63 8.93 -11.09
C ARG A 14 3.87 9.17 -12.40
N LYS A 15 3.25 8.14 -12.99
CA LYS A 15 2.37 8.33 -14.16
C LYS A 15 1.12 9.13 -13.80
N GLU A 16 0.66 9.06 -12.56
CA GLU A 16 -0.56 9.71 -12.10
C GLU A 16 -0.28 10.90 -11.20
N ILE A 17 0.69 10.78 -10.29
CA ILE A 17 1.03 11.83 -9.33
C ILE A 17 2.48 12.26 -9.60
N LYS A 18 2.64 13.27 -10.45
CA LYS A 18 3.96 13.70 -10.96
C LYS A 18 4.85 14.31 -9.87
N GLU A 19 4.26 15.13 -9.01
CA GLU A 19 4.96 15.87 -7.97
C GLU A 19 4.64 15.30 -6.59
N LEU A 20 5.15 14.09 -6.34
CA LEU A 20 5.06 13.44 -5.03
C LEU A 20 6.45 13.06 -4.55
N TYR A 21 6.75 13.37 -3.29
CA TYR A 21 7.90 12.79 -2.62
C TYR A 21 7.63 11.30 -2.39
N ILE A 22 8.47 10.44 -2.97
CA ILE A 22 8.35 8.98 -2.87
C ILE A 22 9.67 8.42 -2.39
N ASN A 23 9.64 7.71 -1.27
CA ASN A 23 10.77 7.03 -0.69
C ASN A 23 10.38 5.58 -0.34
N ILE A 24 10.66 4.65 -1.27
CA ILE A 24 10.40 3.22 -1.07
C ILE A 24 11.73 2.51 -0.86
N GLN A 25 12.03 2.14 0.38
CA GLN A 25 13.29 1.51 0.75
C GLN A 25 13.27 0.01 0.40
N PRO A 26 14.16 -0.46 -0.49
CA PRO A 26 14.31 -1.89 -0.73
C PRO A 26 15.10 -2.52 0.42
N LEU A 27 14.46 -3.46 1.13
CA LEU A 27 15.07 -4.23 2.21
C LEU A 27 15.26 -5.69 1.79
N GLN A 28 16.35 -6.30 2.26
CA GLN A 28 16.55 -7.74 2.21
C GLN A 28 16.96 -8.20 3.61
N GLU A 29 16.16 -9.08 4.19
CA GLU A 29 16.46 -9.70 5.47
C GLU A 29 17.72 -10.56 5.37
N LYS A 30 18.61 -10.42 6.36
CA LYS A 30 19.87 -11.17 6.42
C LYS A 30 19.73 -12.51 7.14
N GLU A 31 18.69 -12.67 7.94
CA GLU A 31 18.43 -13.90 8.68
C GLU A 31 17.96 -15.02 7.76
N LYS A 32 18.36 -16.26 8.09
CA LYS A 32 17.92 -17.42 7.33
C LYS A 32 16.49 -17.79 7.72
N ALA A 33 15.56 -17.55 6.81
CA ALA A 33 14.22 -18.11 6.89
C ALA A 33 14.18 -19.54 6.31
N TYR A 34 13.19 -20.34 6.72
CA TYR A 34 12.94 -21.67 6.15
C TYR A 34 12.61 -21.60 4.65
N GLY A 35 12.00 -20.50 4.20
CA GLY A 35 11.60 -20.30 2.81
C GLY A 35 11.99 -18.92 2.28
N ASN A 36 11.98 -18.78 0.95
CA ASN A 36 12.20 -17.51 0.27
C ASN A 36 10.87 -16.79 0.04
N GLY A 37 10.83 -15.50 0.38
CA GLY A 37 9.69 -14.63 0.13
C GLY A 37 10.16 -13.27 -0.38
N ASN A 38 9.30 -12.59 -1.13
CA ASN A 38 9.47 -11.19 -1.45
C ASN A 38 8.10 -10.53 -1.57
N GLY A 39 8.05 -9.23 -1.38
CA GLY A 39 6.85 -8.44 -1.51
C GLY A 39 7.17 -6.97 -1.35
N ILE A 40 6.15 -6.15 -1.52
CA ILE A 40 6.22 -4.71 -1.38
C ILE A 40 4.94 -4.22 -0.72
N ILE A 41 5.10 -3.25 0.17
CA ILE A 41 4.02 -2.45 0.74
C ILE A 41 4.36 -1.00 0.42
N VAL A 42 3.41 -0.27 -0.14
CA VAL A 42 3.50 1.16 -0.42
C VAL A 42 2.38 1.87 0.32
N ILE A 43 2.74 2.93 1.04
CA ILE A 43 1.81 3.70 1.87
C ILE A 43 1.87 5.15 1.41
N ALA A 44 0.69 5.75 1.23
CA ALA A 44 0.54 7.19 1.01
C ALA A 44 -0.16 7.82 2.21
N GLU A 45 0.35 8.96 2.64
CA GLU A 45 -0.25 9.80 3.68
C GLU A 45 -0.87 11.04 3.02
N SER A 46 -2.15 11.29 3.30
CA SER A 46 -2.82 12.52 2.86
C SER A 46 -2.42 13.71 3.74
N SER A 47 -2.66 14.93 3.27
CA SER A 47 -2.49 16.15 4.07
C SER A 47 -3.38 16.21 5.31
N THR A 48 -4.40 15.35 5.41
CA THR A 48 -5.29 15.21 6.57
C THR A 48 -4.88 14.06 7.50
N GLY A 49 -3.77 13.38 7.23
CA GLY A 49 -3.27 12.25 8.02
C GLY A 49 -3.96 10.91 7.74
N CYS A 50 -4.71 10.78 6.64
CA CYS A 50 -5.27 9.49 6.23
C CYS A 50 -4.17 8.64 5.57
N LEU A 51 -4.12 7.36 5.92
CA LEU A 51 -3.17 6.40 5.35
C LEU A 51 -3.88 5.49 4.37
N PHE A 52 -3.31 5.37 3.17
CA PHE A 52 -3.75 4.43 2.14
C PHE A 52 -2.59 3.51 1.81
N ALA A 53 -2.86 2.21 1.74
CA ALA A 53 -1.85 1.23 1.40
C ALA A 53 -2.16 0.48 0.11
N GLY A 54 -1.10 0.02 -0.56
CA GLY A 54 -1.16 -0.99 -1.59
C GLY A 54 -0.05 -2.01 -1.34
N SER A 55 -0.32 -3.29 -1.58
CA SER A 55 0.68 -4.33 -1.37
C SER A 55 0.57 -5.43 -2.40
N ALA A 56 1.68 -6.15 -2.60
CA ALA A 56 1.72 -7.34 -3.41
C ALA A 56 2.82 -8.28 -2.92
N LEU A 57 2.55 -9.58 -3.02
CA LEU A 57 3.49 -10.65 -2.66
C LEU A 57 4.02 -11.33 -3.91
N GLY A 58 5.30 -11.67 -3.89
CA GLY A 58 5.94 -12.44 -4.96
C GLY A 58 5.29 -13.80 -5.17
N LYS A 59 5.14 -14.18 -6.44
CA LYS A 59 4.57 -15.47 -6.86
C LYS A 59 5.52 -16.17 -7.83
N LYS A 60 5.52 -17.51 -7.82
CA LYS A 60 6.34 -18.30 -8.74
C LYS A 60 5.97 -17.95 -10.19
N GLY A 61 6.98 -17.64 -11.01
CA GLY A 61 6.79 -17.29 -12.42
C GLY A 61 6.34 -15.84 -12.67
N VAL A 62 6.24 -15.01 -11.64
CA VAL A 62 5.89 -13.58 -11.78
C VAL A 62 7.13 -12.70 -11.60
N TYR A 63 7.35 -11.78 -12.54
CA TYR A 63 8.46 -10.83 -12.47
C TYR A 63 8.26 -9.79 -11.36
N ALA A 64 9.35 -9.39 -10.70
CA ALA A 64 9.34 -8.40 -9.64
C ALA A 64 8.69 -7.06 -10.07
N ASP A 65 8.95 -6.59 -11.29
CA ASP A 65 8.32 -5.38 -11.81
C ASP A 65 6.79 -5.45 -11.78
N LYS A 66 6.22 -6.60 -12.13
CA LYS A 66 4.77 -6.80 -12.08
C LYS A 66 4.24 -6.72 -10.65
N ILE A 67 4.95 -7.27 -9.68
CA ILE A 67 4.60 -7.16 -8.25
C ILE A 67 4.61 -5.69 -7.79
N GLY A 68 5.63 -4.91 -8.20
CA GLY A 68 5.69 -3.48 -7.92
C GLY A 68 4.55 -2.68 -8.56
N ILE A 69 4.18 -3.00 -9.80
CA ILE A 69 3.04 -2.40 -10.51
C ILE A 69 1.73 -2.73 -9.78
N GLU A 70 1.49 -4.00 -9.42
CA GLU A 70 0.26 -4.45 -8.75
C GLU A 70 0.04 -3.70 -7.42
N ALA A 71 1.11 -3.53 -6.62
CA ALA A 71 1.03 -2.79 -5.36
C ALA A 71 0.75 -1.29 -5.58
N ALA A 72 1.40 -0.68 -6.57
CA ALA A 72 1.16 0.72 -6.90
C ALA A 72 -0.26 0.97 -7.45
N GLU A 73 -0.76 0.09 -8.31
CA GLU A 73 -2.13 0.17 -8.83
C GLU A 73 -3.15 0.00 -7.72
N MET A 74 -2.91 -0.89 -6.76
CA MET A 74 -3.75 -1.04 -5.58
C MET A 74 -3.81 0.24 -4.75
N LEU A 75 -2.66 0.85 -4.47
CA LEU A 75 -2.59 2.14 -3.77
C LEU A 75 -3.37 3.23 -4.53
N LEU A 76 -3.15 3.35 -5.83
CA LEU A 76 -3.81 4.36 -6.67
C LEU A 76 -5.33 4.15 -6.73
N ARG A 77 -5.81 2.90 -6.77
CA ARG A 77 -7.23 2.58 -6.62
C ARG A 77 -7.76 3.10 -5.28
N ASN A 78 -7.10 2.78 -4.17
CA ASN A 78 -7.52 3.24 -2.85
C ASN A 78 -7.59 4.76 -2.73
N ILE A 79 -6.62 5.47 -3.33
CA ILE A 79 -6.60 6.95 -3.37
C ILE A 79 -7.78 7.50 -4.18
N ARG A 80 -8.16 6.87 -5.30
CA ARG A 80 -9.27 7.33 -6.16
C ARG A 80 -10.62 7.21 -5.49
N HIS A 81 -10.83 6.22 -4.63
CA HIS A 81 -12.14 5.94 -4.03
C HIS A 81 -12.61 6.97 -2.98
N SER A 82 -11.88 8.07 -2.75
CA SER A 82 -12.31 9.24 -1.95
C SER A 82 -12.78 8.92 -0.52
N GLY A 83 -12.44 7.74 -0.01
CA GLY A 83 -12.64 7.33 1.38
C GLY A 83 -11.54 7.89 2.29
N CYS A 84 -11.71 7.71 3.59
CA CYS A 84 -10.68 8.02 4.59
C CYS A 84 -9.74 6.85 4.87
N VAL A 85 -10.04 5.66 4.32
CA VAL A 85 -9.32 4.41 4.55
C VAL A 85 -9.35 3.53 3.29
N ASP A 86 -8.38 2.62 3.17
CA ASP A 86 -8.38 1.61 2.11
C ASP A 86 -9.44 0.52 2.31
N GLU A 87 -9.75 -0.22 1.25
CA GLU A 87 -10.77 -1.28 1.20
C GLU A 87 -10.64 -2.31 2.34
N PHE A 88 -9.42 -2.64 2.78
CA PHE A 88 -9.17 -3.69 3.78
C PHE A 88 -9.15 -3.18 5.22
N LEU A 89 -9.04 -1.86 5.42
CA LEU A 89 -9.05 -1.25 6.76
C LEU A 89 -10.47 -0.90 7.23
N GLN A 90 -11.44 -0.81 6.33
CA GLN A 90 -12.80 -0.33 6.61
C GLN A 90 -13.51 -1.10 7.73
N ASP A 91 -13.48 -2.44 7.67
CA ASP A 91 -14.15 -3.32 8.61
C ASP A 91 -13.38 -3.44 9.95
N GLN A 92 -12.05 -3.43 9.88
CA GLN A 92 -11.18 -3.51 11.06
C GLN A 92 -11.38 -2.34 12.02
N LEU A 93 -11.71 -1.15 11.51
CA LEU A 93 -11.93 0.02 12.35
C LEU A 93 -13.23 -0.01 13.16
N ILE A 94 -14.21 -0.84 12.80
CA ILE A 94 -15.52 -0.88 13.46
C ILE A 94 -15.38 -1.16 14.96
N ILE A 95 -14.48 -2.06 15.34
CA ILE A 95 -14.25 -2.43 16.74
C ILE A 95 -13.72 -1.22 17.52
N PHE A 96 -12.73 -0.53 16.96
CA PHE A 96 -12.15 0.66 17.60
C PHE A 96 -13.15 1.82 17.68
N MET A 97 -13.99 1.98 16.65
CA MET A 97 -15.08 2.97 16.65
C MET A 97 -16.12 2.68 17.73
N ALA A 98 -16.48 1.40 17.94
CA ALA A 98 -17.44 1.01 18.97
C ALA A 98 -16.93 1.25 20.40
N LEU A 99 -15.61 1.12 20.61
CA LEU A 99 -14.97 1.32 21.92
C LEU A 99 -14.64 2.78 22.21
N ALA A 100 -14.56 3.63 21.20
CA ALA A 100 -14.22 5.04 21.36
C ALA A 100 -15.33 5.81 22.10
N LYS A 101 -14.93 6.72 23.00
CA LYS A 101 -15.88 7.60 23.69
C LYS A 101 -16.53 8.57 22.70
N GLY A 102 -17.86 8.62 22.69
CA GLY A 102 -18.64 9.57 21.89
C GLY A 102 -19.23 8.91 20.63
N THR A 103 -19.31 9.67 19.54
CA THR A 103 -19.84 9.18 18.27
C THR A 103 -18.74 9.14 17.23
N SER A 104 -18.37 7.93 16.79
CA SER A 104 -17.43 7.74 15.69
C SER A 104 -18.15 7.88 14.33
N ARG A 105 -17.48 8.52 13.37
CA ARG A 105 -17.94 8.64 11.98
C ARG A 105 -16.74 8.46 11.05
N ILE A 106 -16.92 7.71 9.98
CA ILE A 106 -15.90 7.48 8.95
C ILE A 106 -16.56 7.56 7.58
N ARG A 107 -15.86 8.14 6.59
CA ARG A 107 -16.23 8.05 5.19
C ARG A 107 -15.48 6.88 4.58
N THR A 108 -16.20 5.88 4.09
CA THR A 108 -15.62 4.75 3.36
C THR A 108 -15.59 5.03 1.85
N GLY A 109 -14.65 4.39 1.17
CA GLY A 109 -14.64 4.30 -0.30
C GLY A 109 -15.38 3.04 -0.76
N THR A 110 -15.69 2.97 -2.06
CA THR A 110 -16.23 1.78 -2.73
C THR A 110 -15.13 0.83 -3.18
#